data_AF-A0A7C6E7T6-F1
#
_entry.id   AF-A0A7C6E7T6-F1
#
_cell.length_a   1.000
_cell.length_b   1.000
_cell.length_c   1.000
_cell.angle_alpha   90.00
_cell.angle_beta   90.00
_cell.angle_gamma   90.00
#
_symmetry.space_group_name_H-M   'P 1'
#
loop_
_entity.id
_entity.type
_entity.pdbx_description
1 polymer ?
#
loop_
_entity_poly.entity_id
_entity_poly.type
_entity_poly.pdbx_seq_one_letter_code
_entity_poly.pdbx_strand_id
1 'polypeptide(L)'
;MAAFFQLWCRIPGAYAICWRVGRNSMVRNVRTKLSPWEKGAGPANHPVILIEGHGGGRWYNALMHEKFPQTSSHRHVLVRGTRQPLAFYMLNPEHSQADYMIEFEDVRNLNIYGVKSETLGAGGPRELTPVLIRRAAAFRIFGHGGNASAPAGQPLYRLVDCSDFVLANFSYQFFPQATEPSRWYLVEEKTASGETIRTPATEFFTVYKRR
;
A
#
# COMPACT_ATOMS: atom_id res chain seq x y z
N MET A 1 23.72 17.98 1.98
CA MET A 1 23.77 16.75 2.78
C MET A 1 22.43 16.02 2.63
N ALA A 2 22.37 14.93 1.86
CA ALA A 2 21.15 14.14 1.69
C ALA A 2 21.06 13.13 2.85
N ALA A 3 20.31 13.47 3.89
CA ALA A 3 20.05 12.53 4.98
C ALA A 3 19.01 11.50 4.51
N PHE A 4 19.40 10.24 4.46
CA PHE A 4 18.48 9.12 4.24
C PHE A 4 17.88 8.73 5.58
N PHE A 5 16.55 8.76 5.72
CA PHE A 5 15.88 8.36 6.95
C PHE A 5 15.62 6.86 6.92
N GLN A 6 16.66 6.10 7.26
CA GLN A 6 16.55 4.65 7.33
C GLN A 6 15.96 4.24 8.67
N LEU A 7 14.76 3.65 8.62
CA LEU A 7 14.09 3.12 9.78
C LEU A 7 14.50 1.66 9.96
N TRP A 8 15.31 1.39 10.97
CA TRP A 8 15.73 0.05 11.35
C TRP A 8 14.87 -0.45 12.50
N CYS A 9 14.03 -1.45 12.26
CA CYS A 9 13.40 -2.17 13.36
C CYS A 9 14.25 -3.40 13.69
N ARG A 10 14.78 -3.41 14.93
CA ARG A 10 15.65 -4.46 15.48
C ARG A 10 14.98 -5.26 16.61
N ILE A 11 13.77 -4.88 17.00
CA ILE A 11 13.05 -5.49 18.13
C ILE A 11 11.86 -6.28 17.56
N PRO A 12 11.79 -7.61 17.79
CA PRO A 12 10.63 -8.44 17.44
C PRO A 12 9.30 -7.82 17.88
N GLY A 13 8.36 -7.72 16.95
CA GLY A 13 7.00 -7.21 17.24
C GLY A 13 6.87 -5.68 17.27
N ALA A 14 7.97 -4.92 17.15
CA ALA A 14 7.93 -3.46 17.21
C ALA A 14 7.68 -2.82 15.84
N TYR A 15 6.93 -1.71 15.84
CA TYR A 15 6.88 -0.82 14.69
C TYR A 15 8.25 -0.17 14.46
N ALA A 16 8.65 -0.01 13.20
CA ALA A 16 9.81 0.83 12.89
C ALA A 16 9.50 2.31 13.16
N ILE A 17 8.23 2.70 12.99
CA ILE A 17 7.71 3.99 13.46
C ILE A 17 6.21 3.89 13.75
N CYS A 18 5.80 4.48 14.88
CA CYS A 18 4.41 4.83 15.16
C CYS A 18 4.28 6.36 15.05
N TRP A 19 3.69 6.83 13.97
CA TRP A 19 3.58 8.23 13.64
C TRP A 19 2.23 8.80 14.04
N ARG A 20 2.26 9.73 14.99
CA ARG A 20 1.08 10.45 15.49
C ARG A 20 1.27 11.97 15.43
N VAL A 21 2.16 12.43 14.54
CA VAL A 21 2.47 13.86 14.36
C VAL A 21 1.60 14.44 13.24
N GLY A 22 1.03 15.62 13.49
CA GLY A 22 0.02 16.26 12.64
C GLY A 22 0.53 16.90 11.35
N ARG A 23 -0.42 17.45 10.59
CA ARG A 23 -0.31 17.95 9.20
C ARG A 23 0.93 18.76 8.79
N ASN A 24 1.60 19.44 9.71
CA ASN A 24 2.77 20.28 9.39
C ASN A 24 4.09 19.49 9.32
N SER A 25 4.06 18.20 9.63
CA SER A 25 5.24 17.36 9.63
C SER A 25 5.67 16.92 8.24
N MET A 26 6.95 16.58 8.12
CA MET A 26 7.55 16.07 6.89
C MET A 26 8.50 14.92 7.22
N VAL A 27 8.39 13.83 6.46
CA VAL A 27 9.27 12.67 6.51
C VAL A 27 9.84 12.46 5.11
N ARG A 28 11.17 12.29 4.98
CA ARG A 28 11.84 12.18 3.67
C ARG A 28 12.79 11.00 3.64
N ASN A 29 12.97 10.44 2.45
CA ASN A 29 13.96 9.39 2.17
C ASN A 29 13.76 8.17 3.07
N VAL A 30 12.52 7.69 3.13
CA VAL A 30 12.14 6.59 4.01
C VAL A 30 12.49 5.27 3.35
N ARG A 31 13.36 4.51 3.99
CA ARG A 31 13.50 3.08 3.71
C ARG A 31 13.36 2.31 5.00
N THR A 32 12.43 1.39 5.01
CA THR A 32 12.34 0.43 6.11
C THR A 32 13.31 -0.70 5.87
N LYS A 33 14.12 -1.02 6.87
CA LYS A 33 14.91 -2.24 6.88
C LYS A 33 14.64 -2.99 8.17
N LEU A 34 14.10 -4.18 8.04
CA LEU A 34 14.10 -5.14 9.13
C LEU A 34 15.44 -5.84 9.02
N SER A 35 16.33 -5.59 9.99
CA SER A 35 17.54 -6.41 10.10
C SER A 35 17.09 -7.87 10.21
N PRO A 36 17.89 -8.84 9.71
CA PRO A 36 17.59 -10.25 9.90
C PRO A 36 17.27 -10.44 11.37
N TRP A 37 16.02 -10.73 11.64
CA TRP A 37 15.59 -11.08 12.96
C TRP A 37 16.50 -12.19 13.44
N GLU A 38 16.88 -12.17 14.72
CA GLU A 38 17.70 -13.24 15.28
C GLU A 38 17.11 -14.59 14.87
N LYS A 39 18.00 -15.54 14.58
CA LYS A 39 17.65 -16.89 14.13
C LYS A 39 16.62 -17.47 15.11
N GLY A 40 15.34 -17.55 14.70
CA GLY A 40 14.24 -18.01 15.55
C GLY A 40 13.09 -17.02 15.75
N ALA A 41 13.19 -15.75 15.34
CA ALA A 41 12.03 -14.87 15.34
C ALA A 41 11.03 -15.35 14.28
N GLY A 42 9.78 -15.57 14.70
CA GLY A 42 8.68 -15.95 13.81
C GLY A 42 8.41 -14.90 12.72
N PRO A 43 7.52 -15.21 11.76
CA PRO A 43 7.17 -14.28 10.68
C PRO A 43 6.57 -12.97 11.23
N ALA A 44 6.88 -11.85 10.57
CA ALA A 44 6.33 -10.55 10.94
C ALA A 44 4.80 -10.53 10.81
N ASN A 45 4.10 -9.94 11.78
CA ASN A 45 2.63 -9.98 11.87
C ASN A 45 1.97 -8.63 12.21
N HIS A 46 2.75 -7.55 12.15
CA HIS A 46 2.37 -6.19 12.47
C HIS A 46 2.83 -5.24 11.35
N PRO A 47 2.27 -4.02 11.25
CA PRO A 47 2.75 -3.03 10.30
C PRO A 47 4.20 -2.58 10.57
N VAL A 48 5.00 -2.27 9.55
CA VAL A 48 6.33 -1.66 9.76
C VAL A 48 6.19 -0.18 10.09
N ILE A 49 5.39 0.53 9.30
CA ILE A 49 5.04 1.93 9.52
C ILE A 49 3.56 1.96 9.95
N LEU A 50 3.30 2.46 11.15
CA LEU A 50 1.96 2.74 11.63
C LEU A 50 1.75 4.25 11.67
N ILE A 51 0.76 4.77 10.94
CA ILE A 51 0.32 6.16 11.03
C ILE A 51 -1.09 6.16 11.60
N GLU A 52 -1.32 6.82 12.74
CA GLU A 52 -2.64 6.76 13.37
C GLU A 52 -3.04 7.99 14.18
N GLY A 53 -4.34 8.12 14.44
CA GLY A 53 -4.92 9.21 15.23
C GLY A 53 -4.58 10.57 14.63
N HIS A 54 -3.70 11.33 15.29
CA HIS A 54 -3.23 12.62 14.80
C HIS A 54 -2.10 12.53 13.76
N GLY A 55 -1.75 11.34 13.28
CA GLY A 55 -0.73 11.15 12.25
C GLY A 55 -1.13 11.73 10.89
N GLY A 56 -0.29 12.61 10.35
CA GLY A 56 -0.47 13.22 9.03
C GLY A 56 0.86 13.73 8.45
N GLY A 57 0.77 14.75 7.59
CA GLY A 57 1.92 15.41 6.99
C GLY A 57 2.33 14.83 5.64
N ARG A 58 3.58 15.07 5.25
CA ARG A 58 4.09 14.76 3.91
C ARG A 58 5.22 13.74 3.98
N TRP A 59 5.06 12.63 3.27
CA TRP A 59 5.99 11.52 3.20
C TRP A 59 6.61 11.45 1.81
N TYR A 60 7.92 11.57 1.71
CA TYR A 60 8.65 11.59 0.44
C TYR A 60 9.54 10.35 0.30
N ASN A 61 9.42 9.69 -0.86
CA ASN A 61 10.20 8.51 -1.24
C ASN A 61 10.08 7.39 -0.19
N ALA A 62 8.86 6.87 0.00
CA ALA A 62 8.60 5.78 0.92
C ALA A 62 8.84 4.42 0.25
N LEU A 63 10.02 3.86 0.47
CA LEU A 63 10.49 2.62 -0.12
C LEU A 63 10.41 1.46 0.88
N MET A 64 9.63 0.43 0.53
CA MET A 64 9.51 -0.80 1.31
C MET A 64 9.77 -1.99 0.38
N HIS A 65 11.05 -2.40 0.29
CA HIS A 65 11.55 -3.38 -0.69
C HIS A 65 11.99 -4.72 -0.06
N GLU A 66 11.87 -4.88 1.26
CA GLU A 66 12.55 -5.99 1.93
C GLU A 66 11.75 -7.31 1.84
N LYS A 67 12.45 -8.41 1.49
CA LYS A 67 11.93 -9.79 1.46
C LYS A 67 12.25 -10.49 2.78
N PHE A 68 11.26 -10.72 3.61
CA PHE A 68 11.40 -11.44 4.89
C PHE A 68 10.11 -12.24 5.17
N PRO A 69 10.15 -13.27 6.05
CA PRO A 69 8.96 -14.02 6.40
C PRO A 69 7.87 -13.12 7.00
N GLN A 70 6.66 -13.17 6.43
CA GLN A 70 5.52 -12.36 6.85
C GLN A 70 4.25 -13.22 6.94
N THR A 71 3.42 -12.92 7.92
CA THR A 71 2.06 -13.47 8.03
C THR A 71 1.09 -12.66 7.17
N SER A 72 -0.14 -13.17 6.99
CA SER A 72 -1.22 -12.47 6.29
C SER A 72 -1.58 -11.10 6.88
N SER A 73 -1.36 -10.90 8.20
CA SER A 73 -1.72 -9.67 8.92
C SER A 73 -0.66 -8.56 8.84
N HIS A 74 0.52 -8.83 8.29
CA HIS A 74 1.58 -7.83 8.15
C HIS A 74 1.19 -6.71 7.18
N ARG A 75 1.76 -5.51 7.37
CA ARG A 75 1.70 -4.42 6.39
C ARG A 75 3.05 -3.72 6.31
N HIS A 76 3.43 -3.23 5.15
CA HIS A 76 4.51 -2.25 5.05
C HIS A 76 4.08 -0.92 5.68
N VAL A 77 2.87 -0.48 5.35
CA VAL A 77 2.25 0.72 5.92
C VAL A 77 0.81 0.41 6.30
N LEU A 78 0.46 0.70 7.54
CA LEU A 78 -0.92 0.79 8.00
C LEU A 78 -1.19 2.24 8.41
N VAL A 79 -2.21 2.85 7.79
CA VAL A 79 -2.76 4.13 8.21
C VAL A 79 -4.15 3.89 8.78
N ARG A 80 -4.40 4.30 10.03
CA ARG A 80 -5.72 4.09 10.64
C ARG A 80 -6.25 5.28 11.43
N GLY A 81 -7.53 5.57 11.27
CA GLY A 81 -8.25 6.51 12.14
C GLY A 81 -7.78 7.97 12.08
N THR A 82 -7.03 8.36 11.04
CA THR A 82 -6.59 9.75 10.89
C THR A 82 -7.57 10.59 10.08
N ARG A 83 -7.68 11.86 10.45
CA ARG A 83 -8.39 12.91 9.70
C ARG A 83 -7.45 14.02 9.26
N GLN A 84 -6.18 13.95 9.66
CA GLN A 84 -5.19 14.93 9.25
C GLN A 84 -4.88 14.79 7.76
N PRO A 85 -4.61 15.89 7.05
CA PRO A 85 -4.00 15.83 5.73
C PRO A 85 -2.76 14.94 5.74
N LEU A 86 -2.77 13.90 4.91
CA LEU A 86 -1.66 12.96 4.72
C LEU A 86 -1.35 12.85 3.24
N ALA A 87 -0.08 13.03 2.89
CA ALA A 87 0.38 12.92 1.52
C ALA A 87 1.59 11.99 1.40
N PHE A 88 1.56 11.10 0.41
CA PHE A 88 2.73 10.36 -0.05
C PHE A 88 3.17 10.88 -1.41
N TYR A 89 4.45 11.17 -1.53
CA TYR A 89 5.12 11.52 -2.78
C TYR A 89 6.07 10.37 -3.10
N MET A 90 5.69 9.53 -4.07
CA MET A 90 6.29 8.23 -4.38
C MET A 90 6.16 7.22 -3.23
N LEU A 91 5.06 6.47 -3.26
CA LEU A 91 4.82 5.31 -2.40
C LEU A 91 5.26 4.03 -3.12
N ASN A 92 6.19 3.27 -2.55
CA ASN A 92 6.77 2.10 -3.20
C ASN A 92 6.74 0.81 -2.34
N PRO A 93 5.58 0.14 -2.24
CA PRO A 93 5.45 -1.16 -1.60
C PRO A 93 5.87 -2.31 -2.51
N GLU A 94 6.72 -3.20 -2.01
CA GLU A 94 7.15 -4.37 -2.76
C GLU A 94 7.27 -5.62 -1.90
N HIS A 95 7.14 -6.78 -2.53
CA HIS A 95 7.61 -8.08 -2.01
C HIS A 95 6.97 -8.55 -0.70
N SER A 96 5.71 -8.22 -0.45
CA SER A 96 4.98 -8.71 0.74
C SER A 96 4.45 -10.14 0.54
N GLN A 97 4.36 -10.91 1.64
CA GLN A 97 3.61 -12.17 1.75
C GLN A 97 2.28 -12.01 2.53
N ALA A 98 1.92 -10.77 2.85
CA ALA A 98 0.72 -10.42 3.59
C ALA A 98 -0.46 -10.12 2.66
N ASP A 99 -1.69 -10.34 3.13
CA ASP A 99 -2.92 -10.21 2.32
C ASP A 99 -2.99 -8.86 1.59
N TYR A 100 -2.47 -7.82 2.27
CA TYR A 100 -2.24 -6.50 1.72
C TYR A 100 -0.86 -5.97 2.05
N MET A 101 -0.21 -5.24 1.14
CA MET A 101 1.06 -4.56 1.44
C MET A 101 0.81 -3.26 2.19
N ILE A 102 -0.21 -2.54 1.77
CA ILE A 102 -0.60 -1.24 2.31
C ILE A 102 -2.07 -1.29 2.68
N GLU A 103 -2.38 -0.74 3.85
CA GLU A 103 -3.75 -0.61 4.30
C GLU A 103 -4.05 0.80 4.79
N PHE A 104 -5.14 1.36 4.28
CA PHE A 104 -5.72 2.62 4.72
C PHE A 104 -7.11 2.35 5.28
N GLU A 105 -7.27 2.49 6.59
CA GLU A 105 -8.49 2.12 7.31
C GLU A 105 -9.08 3.32 8.05
N ASP A 106 -10.34 3.65 7.77
CA ASP A 106 -11.01 4.79 8.41
C ASP A 106 -10.16 6.06 8.32
N VAL A 107 -9.80 6.45 7.09
CA VAL A 107 -8.96 7.62 6.83
C VAL A 107 -9.71 8.68 6.02
N ARG A 108 -9.37 9.95 6.25
CA ARG A 108 -9.80 11.06 5.38
C ARG A 108 -8.65 11.99 5.04
N ASN A 109 -8.75 12.67 3.90
CA ASN A 109 -7.77 13.66 3.42
C ASN A 109 -6.41 13.04 3.04
N LEU A 110 -6.43 11.94 2.28
CA LEU A 110 -5.25 11.23 1.81
C LEU A 110 -4.94 11.58 0.35
N ASN A 111 -3.72 11.99 0.04
CA ASN A 111 -3.26 12.15 -1.34
C ASN A 111 -2.01 11.31 -1.60
N ILE A 112 -1.98 10.60 -2.71
CA ILE A 112 -0.81 9.83 -3.13
C ILE A 112 -0.41 10.29 -4.53
N TYR A 113 0.81 10.78 -4.64
CA TYR A 113 1.42 11.25 -5.88
C TYR A 113 2.49 10.22 -6.29
N GLY A 114 2.08 9.27 -7.12
CA GLY A 114 2.89 8.18 -7.63
C GLY A 114 2.88 6.96 -6.70
N VAL A 115 2.48 5.82 -7.26
CA VAL A 115 2.66 4.50 -6.67
C VAL A 115 3.48 3.63 -7.62
N LYS A 116 4.54 3.02 -7.12
CA LYS A 116 5.20 1.89 -7.78
C LYS A 116 4.99 0.66 -6.90
N SER A 117 4.66 -0.50 -7.45
CA SER A 117 4.63 -1.71 -6.64
C SER A 117 5.16 -2.92 -7.39
N GLU A 118 5.67 -3.89 -6.63
CA GLU A 118 6.05 -5.22 -7.12
C GLU A 118 5.48 -6.30 -6.20
N THR A 119 4.99 -7.39 -6.78
CA THR A 119 4.71 -8.61 -6.03
C THR A 119 5.90 -9.56 -6.11
N LEU A 120 5.85 -10.68 -5.39
CA LEU A 120 6.96 -11.65 -5.35
C LEU A 120 7.21 -12.37 -6.70
N GLY A 121 6.41 -12.10 -7.75
CA GLY A 121 6.39 -12.80 -9.03
C GLY A 121 5.56 -14.10 -9.01
N ALA A 122 5.15 -14.58 -10.18
CA ALA A 122 4.26 -15.74 -10.43
C ALA A 122 4.90 -17.11 -10.11
N GLY A 123 5.95 -17.13 -9.32
CA GLY A 123 6.55 -18.35 -8.75
C GLY A 123 6.79 -18.24 -7.24
N GLY A 124 6.48 -17.10 -6.63
CA GLY A 124 6.56 -16.92 -5.19
C GLY A 124 5.31 -17.48 -4.50
N PRO A 125 5.41 -17.90 -3.22
CA PRO A 125 4.34 -18.64 -2.56
C PRO A 125 3.03 -17.86 -2.35
N ARG A 126 2.96 -16.56 -2.65
CA ARG A 126 1.73 -15.76 -2.53
C ARG A 126 1.73 -14.57 -3.50
N GLU A 127 0.90 -14.66 -4.52
CA GLU A 127 0.34 -13.50 -5.21
C GLU A 127 -0.66 -12.86 -4.22
N LEU A 128 -0.62 -11.56 -3.92
CA LEU A 128 -1.55 -10.92 -2.97
C LEU A 128 -1.88 -9.49 -3.42
N THR A 129 -3.01 -8.95 -2.95
CA THR A 129 -3.51 -7.62 -3.31
C THR A 129 -2.63 -6.52 -2.72
N PRO A 130 -1.98 -5.64 -3.50
CA PRO A 130 -1.09 -4.61 -2.96
C PRO A 130 -1.73 -3.61 -1.99
N VAL A 131 -2.95 -3.14 -2.27
CA VAL A 131 -3.53 -2.02 -1.53
C VAL A 131 -4.97 -2.29 -1.11
N LEU A 132 -5.24 -2.20 0.19
CA LEU A 132 -6.59 -2.11 0.75
C LEU A 132 -6.88 -0.69 1.22
N ILE A 133 -8.03 -0.16 0.79
CA ILE A 133 -8.59 1.08 1.31
C ILE A 133 -10.00 0.77 1.78
N ARG A 134 -10.29 1.03 3.05
CA ARG A 134 -11.60 0.73 3.63
C ARG A 134 -12.11 1.84 4.53
N ARG A 135 -13.43 2.09 4.45
CA ARG A 135 -14.12 3.14 5.23
C ARG A 135 -13.45 4.51 5.07
N ALA A 136 -12.95 4.81 3.87
CA ALA A 136 -12.17 6.02 3.61
C ALA A 136 -12.96 7.05 2.79
N ALA A 137 -12.68 8.32 2.99
CA ALA A 137 -13.28 9.39 2.18
C ALA A 137 -12.29 10.50 1.86
N ALA A 138 -12.57 11.28 0.82
CA ALA A 138 -11.76 12.43 0.42
C ALA A 138 -10.29 12.04 0.16
N PHE A 139 -10.07 11.07 -0.73
CA PHE A 139 -8.72 10.64 -1.11
C PHE A 139 -8.46 10.67 -2.61
N ARG A 140 -7.20 10.94 -3.00
CA ARG A 140 -6.77 10.90 -4.40
C ARG A 140 -5.49 10.09 -4.55
N ILE A 141 -5.44 9.25 -5.59
CA ILE A 141 -4.23 8.51 -5.99
C ILE A 141 -3.94 8.87 -7.45
N PHE A 142 -2.79 9.48 -7.67
CA PHE A 142 -2.34 9.93 -8.98
C PHE A 142 -1.14 9.10 -9.41
N GLY A 143 -1.28 8.32 -10.47
CA GLY A 143 -0.22 7.50 -11.02
C GLY A 143 -0.08 6.17 -10.28
N HIS A 144 -0.25 5.08 -11.02
CA HIS A 144 0.21 3.77 -10.62
C HIS A 144 1.08 3.17 -11.72
N GLY A 145 2.15 2.48 -11.33
CA GLY A 145 3.00 1.69 -12.21
C GLY A 145 3.81 0.65 -11.42
N GLY A 146 4.81 0.07 -12.07
CA GLY A 146 5.53 -1.10 -11.56
C GLY A 146 4.98 -2.39 -12.14
N ASN A 147 5.48 -3.52 -11.65
CA ASN A 147 5.21 -4.85 -12.21
C ASN A 147 4.35 -5.69 -11.25
N ALA A 148 3.66 -5.09 -10.28
CA ALA A 148 2.76 -5.86 -9.43
C ALA A 148 1.59 -6.44 -10.24
N SER A 149 1.24 -7.70 -9.93
CA SER A 149 0.02 -8.37 -10.37
C SER A 149 -0.66 -9.02 -9.16
N ALA A 150 -1.97 -9.21 -9.24
CA ALA A 150 -2.76 -9.84 -8.19
C ALA A 150 -3.11 -11.30 -8.56
N PRO A 151 -3.46 -12.15 -7.57
CA PRO A 151 -3.96 -13.49 -7.84
C PRO A 151 -5.13 -13.51 -8.82
N ALA A 152 -5.30 -14.66 -9.47
CA ALA A 152 -6.51 -14.92 -10.21
C ALA A 152 -7.77 -14.66 -9.36
N GLY A 153 -8.68 -13.82 -9.85
CA GLY A 153 -9.91 -13.40 -9.20
C GLY A 153 -9.75 -12.31 -8.12
N GLN A 154 -8.55 -11.80 -7.87
CA GLN A 154 -8.29 -10.77 -6.86
C GLN A 154 -7.95 -9.42 -7.50
N PRO A 155 -8.20 -8.31 -6.79
CA PRO A 155 -7.81 -6.99 -7.25
C PRO A 155 -6.39 -6.62 -6.84
N LEU A 156 -5.80 -5.62 -7.49
CA LEU A 156 -4.57 -4.95 -7.06
C LEU A 156 -4.87 -3.84 -6.04
N TYR A 157 -5.96 -3.12 -6.26
CA TYR A 157 -6.53 -2.15 -5.32
C TYR A 157 -7.93 -2.60 -4.93
N ARG A 158 -8.14 -2.86 -3.64
CA ARG A 158 -9.47 -3.12 -3.09
C ARG A 158 -9.97 -1.89 -2.34
N LEU A 159 -11.10 -1.35 -2.78
CA LEU A 159 -11.83 -0.26 -2.13
C LEU A 159 -13.09 -0.83 -1.47
N VAL A 160 -13.31 -0.56 -0.19
CA VAL A 160 -14.49 -1.03 0.55
C VAL A 160 -15.12 0.13 1.30
N ASP A 161 -16.40 0.39 1.10
CA ASP A 161 -17.14 1.47 1.79
C ASP A 161 -16.44 2.84 1.68
N CYS A 162 -16.02 3.19 0.46
CA CYS A 162 -15.29 4.42 0.18
C CYS A 162 -16.16 5.46 -0.54
N SER A 163 -15.90 6.76 -0.31
CA SER A 163 -16.58 7.89 -0.97
C SER A 163 -15.62 9.04 -1.25
N ASP A 164 -16.03 10.03 -2.05
CA ASP A 164 -15.19 11.17 -2.50
C ASP A 164 -13.74 10.75 -2.83
N PHE A 165 -13.56 10.00 -3.92
CA PHE A 165 -12.22 9.58 -4.34
C PHE A 165 -11.96 9.69 -5.83
N VAL A 166 -10.68 9.84 -6.15
CA VAL A 166 -10.17 9.84 -7.52
C VAL A 166 -8.94 8.94 -7.62
N LEU A 167 -8.99 7.99 -8.55
CA LEU A 167 -7.83 7.26 -9.04
C LEU A 167 -7.55 7.76 -10.45
N ALA A 168 -6.32 8.18 -10.74
CA ALA A 168 -5.97 8.70 -12.05
C ALA A 168 -4.64 8.16 -12.56
N ASN A 169 -4.56 7.91 -13.88
CA ASN A 169 -3.37 7.43 -14.59
C ASN A 169 -2.85 6.09 -14.04
N PHE A 170 -3.68 5.06 -14.07
CA PHE A 170 -3.29 3.73 -13.62
C PHE A 170 -2.85 2.87 -14.80
N SER A 171 -1.63 2.35 -14.71
CA SER A 171 -1.10 1.32 -15.58
C SER A 171 -0.26 0.33 -14.77
N TYR A 172 0.19 -0.74 -15.41
CA TYR A 172 1.21 -1.64 -14.86
C TYR A 172 2.09 -2.13 -16.01
N GLN A 173 3.25 -2.68 -15.65
CA GLN A 173 4.20 -3.28 -16.57
C GLN A 173 3.99 -4.78 -16.61
N PHE A 174 3.82 -5.32 -17.81
CA PHE A 174 3.83 -6.76 -18.01
C PHE A 174 5.25 -7.29 -17.88
N PHE A 175 5.41 -8.42 -17.19
CA PHE A 175 6.64 -9.17 -17.13
C PHE A 175 6.30 -10.67 -17.16
N PRO A 176 7.18 -11.56 -17.65
CA PRO A 176 6.83 -12.96 -17.93
C PRO A 176 6.32 -13.76 -16.72
N GLN A 177 6.70 -13.34 -15.51
CA GLN A 177 6.25 -13.93 -14.24
C GLN A 177 5.12 -13.11 -13.61
N ALA A 178 4.34 -12.34 -14.36
CA ALA A 178 3.11 -11.75 -13.84
C ALA A 178 1.98 -12.77 -13.90
N THR A 179 0.99 -12.66 -13.02
CA THR A 179 -0.32 -13.25 -13.28
C THR A 179 -0.90 -12.62 -14.55
N GLU A 180 -1.36 -13.45 -15.49
CA GLU A 180 -1.95 -13.00 -16.75
C GLU A 180 -3.07 -11.95 -16.50
N PRO A 181 -3.02 -10.76 -17.13
CA PRO A 181 -3.96 -9.67 -16.87
C PRO A 181 -5.44 -10.01 -16.99
N SER A 182 -5.82 -10.95 -17.84
CA SER A 182 -7.22 -11.39 -17.96
C SER A 182 -7.75 -12.12 -16.72
N ARG A 183 -6.88 -12.52 -15.80
CA ARG A 183 -7.24 -13.34 -14.62
C ARG A 183 -7.45 -12.51 -13.35
N TRP A 184 -7.10 -11.22 -13.32
CA TRP A 184 -7.19 -10.39 -12.12
C TRP A 184 -7.73 -8.98 -12.44
N TYR A 185 -7.97 -8.19 -11.40
CA TYR A 185 -8.58 -6.86 -11.53
C TYR A 185 -7.62 -5.77 -11.08
N LEU A 186 -7.55 -4.65 -11.81
CA LEU A 186 -6.74 -3.52 -11.37
C LEU A 186 -7.35 -2.86 -10.14
N VAL A 187 -8.67 -2.67 -10.16
CA VAL A 187 -9.44 -2.11 -9.05
C VAL A 187 -10.70 -2.95 -8.84
N GLU A 188 -11.00 -3.28 -7.58
CA GLU A 188 -12.31 -3.76 -7.15
C GLU A 188 -12.85 -2.78 -6.11
N GLU A 189 -14.03 -2.24 -6.38
CA GLU A 189 -14.79 -1.43 -5.44
C GLU A 189 -15.98 -2.23 -4.93
N LYS A 190 -16.11 -2.31 -3.60
CA LYS A 190 -17.32 -2.73 -2.90
C LYS A 190 -17.98 -1.50 -2.32
N THR A 191 -19.09 -1.11 -2.93
CA THR A 191 -19.85 0.09 -2.55
C THR A 191 -20.63 -0.15 -1.26
N ALA A 192 -21.06 0.96 -0.63
CA ALA A 192 -21.89 0.90 0.58
C ALA A 192 -23.26 0.22 0.36
N SER A 193 -23.77 0.15 -0.89
CA SER A 193 -25.00 -0.58 -1.23
C SER A 193 -24.77 -2.09 -1.44
N GLY A 194 -23.53 -2.56 -1.34
CA GLY A 194 -23.15 -3.96 -1.57
C GLY A 194 -22.83 -4.30 -3.03
N GLU A 195 -22.94 -3.35 -3.96
CA GLU A 195 -22.52 -3.54 -5.35
C GLU A 195 -21.00 -3.72 -5.42
N THR A 196 -20.54 -4.67 -6.25
CA THR A 196 -19.13 -4.87 -6.56
C THR A 196 -18.84 -4.45 -8.00
N ILE A 197 -17.98 -3.45 -8.17
CA ILE A 197 -17.54 -2.92 -9.47
C ILE A 197 -16.08 -3.30 -9.66
N ARG A 198 -15.72 -3.79 -10.85
CA ARG A 198 -14.37 -4.25 -11.16
C ARG A 198 -13.84 -3.63 -12.44
N THR A 199 -12.64 -3.08 -12.36
CA THR A 199 -11.86 -2.66 -13.53
C THR A 199 -10.90 -3.78 -13.90
N PRO A 200 -11.02 -4.38 -15.10
CA PRO A 200 -10.12 -5.44 -15.56
C PRO A 200 -8.66 -4.99 -15.54
N ALA A 201 -7.73 -5.90 -15.25
CA ALA A 201 -6.30 -5.60 -15.39
C ALA A 201 -5.84 -5.52 -16.85
N THR A 202 -6.70 -5.78 -17.83
CA THR A 202 -6.42 -5.46 -19.24
C THR A 202 -6.63 -3.99 -19.57
N GLU A 203 -7.18 -3.19 -18.66
CA GLU A 203 -7.45 -1.77 -18.86
C GLU A 203 -6.38 -0.89 -18.22
N PHE A 204 -5.90 0.09 -18.99
CA PHE A 204 -5.22 1.27 -18.46
C PHE A 204 -6.21 2.43 -18.48
N PHE A 205 -6.48 3.03 -17.32
CA PHE A 205 -7.48 4.08 -17.22
C PHE A 205 -6.86 5.43 -16.84
N THR A 206 -7.40 6.49 -17.44
CA THR A 206 -7.01 7.87 -17.12
C THR A 206 -7.65 8.34 -15.82
N VAL A 207 -8.95 8.05 -15.61
CA VAL A 207 -9.70 8.47 -14.41
C VAL A 207 -10.75 7.44 -14.03
N TYR A 208 -10.77 7.07 -12.75
CA TYR A 208 -11.85 6.38 -12.07
C TYR A 208 -12.19 7.15 -10.79
N LYS A 209 -13.46 7.55 -10.61
CA LYS A 209 -13.84 8.45 -9.51
C LYS A 209 -15.22 8.15 -8.93
N ARG A 210 -15.38 8.46 -7.66
CA ARG A 210 -16.66 8.46 -6.95
C ARG A 210 -16.82 9.77 -6.19
N ARG A 211 -18.07 10.25 -6.11
CA ARG A 211 -18.44 11.38 -5.25
C ARG A 211 -18.95 10.86 -3.92
#